data_AF-A0A0C3AC23-F1
#
_entry.id   AF-A0A0C3AC23-F1
#
_cell.length_a   1.000
_cell.length_b   1.000
_cell.length_c   1.000
_cell.angle_alpha   90.00
_cell.angle_beta   90.00
_cell.angle_gamma   90.00
#
_symmetry.space_group_name_H-M   'P 1'
#
loop_
_entity.id
_entity.type
_entity.pdbx_description
1 polymer ?
#
loop_
_entity_poly.entity_id
_entity_poly.type
_entity_poly.pdbx_seq_one_letter_code
_entity_poly.pdbx_strand_id
1 'polypeptide(L)'
;MGFLKKVKQFAAWVLSWFAKAFIHERRTDFNVLQTDDLKGVATHYEEAAKKPAENVTDQAFNLHQVGGARQELFERLNDPKDLNVAISSFEKAVEVTQENAQKPPYLHRLGGTLEKRFEYGNNMQDLNDAISNYQGAVQYTPDDDVNKPPRLYQLGGAFQKRYVCLKNTGDLEGAVSNYQKAVELAADSHPEKANFLDGLGGAQNMRFERFGDDKDLESAISNVRKAAELTPGQHQDESLRIMRIKELEKVKLAKAEAERATAERIQAERIEAERLRAQLIEEERIKAERTNAQLIEEERINTERIRAQLIEEERIKAEHLRVQRIEEERIKAEHIKTQRIEEERINA
;
A
#
# COMPACT_ATOMS: atom_id res chain seq x y z
N MET A 1 -3.41 5.68 69.02
CA MET A 1 -4.22 6.52 68.10
C MET A 1 -3.61 7.89 67.76
N GLY A 2 -2.91 8.59 68.68
CA GLY A 2 -2.40 9.94 68.41
C GLY A 2 -1.27 10.06 67.37
N PHE A 3 -0.40 9.06 67.24
CA PHE A 3 0.74 9.08 66.31
C PHE A 3 0.31 9.01 64.83
N LEU A 4 -0.55 8.06 64.48
CA LEU A 4 -1.14 7.93 63.14
C LEU A 4 -1.90 9.19 62.70
N LYS A 5 -2.56 9.90 63.63
CA LYS A 5 -3.25 11.16 63.34
C LYS A 5 -2.26 12.29 63.03
N LYS A 6 -1.16 12.39 63.78
CA LYS A 6 -0.09 13.39 63.53
C LYS A 6 0.65 13.13 62.22
N VAL A 7 0.90 11.86 61.88
CA VAL A 7 1.53 11.48 60.59
C VAL A 7 0.61 11.84 59.42
N LYS A 8 -0.70 11.56 59.50
CA LYS A 8 -1.66 11.98 58.47
C LYS A 8 -1.78 13.50 58.33
N GLN A 9 -1.75 14.24 59.44
CA GLN A 9 -1.77 15.71 59.42
C GLN A 9 -0.49 16.31 58.84
N PHE A 10 0.67 15.74 59.15
CA PHE A 10 1.94 16.16 58.56
C PHE A 10 1.99 15.87 57.07
N ALA A 11 1.56 14.68 56.63
CA ALA A 11 1.45 14.34 55.21
C ALA A 11 0.50 15.29 54.47
N ALA A 12 -0.70 15.55 55.01
CA ALA A 12 -1.64 16.51 54.42
C ALA A 12 -1.09 17.95 54.36
N TRP A 13 -0.28 18.34 55.35
CA TRP A 13 0.38 19.66 55.38
C TRP A 13 1.48 19.78 54.32
N VAL A 14 2.32 18.75 54.15
CA VAL A 14 3.36 18.71 53.10
C VAL A 14 2.75 18.71 51.70
N LEU A 15 1.68 17.94 51.48
CA LEU A 15 0.91 17.92 50.23
C LEU A 15 0.34 19.31 49.90
N SER A 16 -0.32 19.93 50.89
CA SER A 16 -0.83 21.31 50.76
C SER A 16 0.27 22.34 50.48
N TRP A 17 1.47 22.18 51.01
CA TRP A 17 2.59 23.07 50.74
C TRP A 17 3.12 22.93 49.31
N PHE A 18 3.24 21.70 48.80
CA PHE A 18 3.74 21.45 47.45
C PHE A 18 2.79 22.02 46.38
N ALA A 19 1.47 21.80 46.54
CA ALA A 19 0.46 22.41 45.67
C ALA A 19 0.53 23.95 45.70
N LYS A 20 0.75 24.56 46.87
CA LYS A 20 0.90 26.02 47.00
C LYS A 20 2.17 26.55 46.33
N ALA A 21 3.30 25.86 46.49
CA ALA A 21 4.54 26.21 45.82
C ALA A 21 4.38 26.11 44.29
N PHE A 22 3.73 25.04 43.81
CA PHE A 22 3.43 24.83 42.39
C PHE A 22 2.62 25.99 41.79
N ILE A 23 1.56 26.41 42.49
CA ILE A 23 0.71 27.54 42.10
C ILE A 23 1.51 28.85 42.13
N HIS A 24 2.27 29.10 43.21
CA HIS A 24 3.03 30.33 43.39
C HIS A 24 4.08 30.51 42.30
N GLU A 25 4.74 29.42 41.90
CA GLU A 25 5.74 29.41 40.83
C GLU A 25 5.12 29.31 39.42
N ARG A 26 3.78 29.30 39.30
CA ARG A 26 3.03 29.14 38.03
C ARG A 26 3.54 27.97 37.17
N ARG A 27 3.87 26.84 37.80
CA ARG A 27 4.34 25.64 37.09
C ARG A 27 3.24 25.02 36.24
N THR A 28 3.62 24.38 35.14
CA THR A 28 2.70 23.76 34.17
C THR A 28 2.87 22.25 34.00
N ASP A 29 3.89 21.66 34.65
CA ASP A 29 4.13 20.22 34.64
C ASP A 29 3.33 19.53 35.75
N PHE A 30 2.15 19.01 35.41
CA PHE A 30 1.24 18.39 36.38
C PHE A 30 1.67 16.99 36.82
N ASN A 31 2.60 16.35 36.11
CA ASN A 31 2.97 14.95 36.34
C ASN A 31 3.67 14.76 37.70
N VAL A 32 4.31 15.82 38.21
CA VAL A 32 5.03 15.81 39.50
C VAL A 32 4.11 15.89 40.73
N LEU A 33 2.84 16.25 40.53
CA LEU A 33 1.88 16.42 41.62
C LEU A 33 1.26 15.08 42.02
N GLN A 34 0.80 14.96 43.27
CA GLN A 34 -0.05 13.84 43.66
C GLN A 34 -1.52 14.11 43.29
N THR A 35 -2.35 13.06 43.28
CA THR A 35 -3.76 13.16 42.87
C THR A 35 -4.56 14.18 43.72
N ASP A 36 -4.34 14.22 45.03
CA ASP A 36 -5.03 15.19 45.89
C ASP A 36 -4.51 16.62 45.66
N ASP A 37 -3.23 16.79 45.36
CA ASP A 37 -2.65 18.08 44.99
C ASP A 37 -3.22 18.58 43.65
N LEU A 38 -3.41 17.70 42.67
CA LEU A 38 -4.03 18.03 41.38
C LEU A 38 -5.46 18.54 41.55
N LYS A 39 -6.25 17.91 42.43
CA LYS A 39 -7.61 18.38 42.74
C LYS A 39 -7.57 19.77 43.39
N GLY A 40 -6.63 19.99 44.30
CA GLY A 40 -6.41 21.29 44.93
C GLY A 40 -6.00 22.38 43.93
N VAL A 41 -5.06 22.05 43.03
CA VAL A 41 -4.59 22.95 41.96
C VAL A 41 -5.71 23.27 40.97
N ALA A 42 -6.48 22.26 40.53
CA ALA A 42 -7.63 22.46 39.66
C ALA A 42 -8.66 23.40 40.32
N THR A 43 -9.03 23.14 41.58
CA THR A 43 -9.99 23.98 42.32
C THR A 43 -9.49 25.41 42.48
N HIS A 44 -8.19 25.59 42.81
CA HIS A 44 -7.60 26.91 42.95
C HIS A 44 -7.69 27.74 41.67
N TYR A 45 -7.27 27.16 40.53
CA TYR A 45 -7.32 27.86 39.25
C TYR A 45 -8.75 28.04 38.73
N GLU A 46 -9.68 27.13 39.05
CA GLU A 46 -11.11 27.28 38.76
C GLU A 46 -11.71 28.50 39.48
N GLU A 47 -11.36 28.70 40.75
CA GLU A 47 -11.78 29.88 41.52
C GLU A 47 -11.11 31.15 41.02
N ALA A 48 -9.82 31.09 40.64
CA ALA A 48 -9.09 32.22 40.08
C ALA A 48 -9.67 32.66 38.73
N ALA A 49 -10.08 31.72 37.88
CA ALA A 49 -10.67 32.00 36.56
C ALA A 49 -12.08 32.62 36.62
N LYS A 50 -12.79 32.49 37.76
CA LYS A 50 -14.12 33.09 37.99
C LYS A 50 -14.04 34.56 38.42
N LYS A 51 -12.91 34.98 39.00
CA LYS A 51 -12.73 36.38 39.38
C LYS A 51 -12.55 37.20 38.10
N PRO A 52 -13.14 38.41 38.01
CA PRO A 52 -12.85 39.30 36.90
C PRO A 52 -11.35 39.59 36.94
N ALA A 53 -10.61 38.97 36.02
CA ALA A 53 -9.19 39.19 35.92
C ALA A 53 -8.98 40.62 35.42
N GLU A 54 -8.14 41.39 36.08
CA GLU A 54 -7.70 42.71 35.57
C GLU A 54 -6.99 42.56 34.22
N ASN A 55 -6.49 41.35 33.91
CA ASN A 55 -5.83 40.99 32.66
C ASN A 55 -6.42 39.70 32.06
N VAL A 56 -6.87 39.78 30.81
CA VAL A 56 -7.38 38.66 30.00
C VAL A 56 -6.35 37.52 29.86
N THR A 57 -5.06 37.85 29.81
CA THR A 57 -3.97 36.87 29.75
C THR A 57 -3.91 35.98 30.99
N ASP A 58 -4.20 36.53 32.18
CA ASP A 58 -4.23 35.74 33.42
C ASP A 58 -5.47 34.85 33.49
N GLN A 59 -6.60 35.28 32.92
CA GLN A 59 -7.79 34.43 32.82
C GLN A 59 -7.55 33.24 31.89
N ALA A 60 -6.99 33.48 30.69
CA ALA A 60 -6.63 32.42 29.75
C ALA A 60 -5.64 31.42 30.36
N PHE A 61 -4.63 31.93 31.07
CA PHE A 61 -3.67 31.10 31.79
C PHE A 61 -4.35 30.24 32.85
N ASN A 62 -5.18 30.82 33.73
CA ASN A 62 -5.84 30.05 34.79
C ASN A 62 -6.73 28.94 34.21
N LEU A 63 -7.49 29.23 33.15
CA LEU A 63 -8.30 28.24 32.44
C LEU A 63 -7.44 27.12 31.83
N HIS A 64 -6.29 27.45 31.24
CA HIS A 64 -5.33 26.47 30.77
C HIS A 64 -4.80 25.58 31.91
N GLN A 65 -4.53 26.15 33.08
CA GLN A 65 -4.08 25.36 34.23
C GLN A 65 -5.16 24.43 34.76
N VAL A 66 -6.43 24.88 34.80
CA VAL A 66 -7.56 23.99 35.11
C VAL A 66 -7.60 22.82 34.14
N GLY A 67 -7.53 23.12 32.83
CA GLY A 67 -7.58 22.08 31.81
C GLY A 67 -6.46 21.06 31.94
N GLY A 68 -5.23 21.52 32.16
CA GLY A 68 -4.07 20.63 32.34
C GLY A 68 -4.17 19.75 33.58
N ALA A 69 -4.56 20.31 34.72
CA ALA A 69 -4.74 19.54 35.96
C ALA A 69 -5.86 18.50 35.84
N ARG A 70 -6.97 18.86 35.17
CA ARG A 70 -8.10 17.95 34.93
C ARG A 70 -7.74 16.83 33.95
N GLN A 71 -7.02 17.14 32.88
CA GLN A 71 -6.53 16.11 31.97
C GLN A 71 -5.61 15.11 32.70
N GLU A 72 -4.71 15.57 33.56
CA GLU A 72 -3.85 14.69 34.36
C GLU A 72 -4.64 13.88 35.41
N LEU A 73 -5.71 14.44 35.98
CA LEU A 73 -6.62 13.68 36.83
C LEU A 73 -7.33 12.56 36.06
N PHE A 74 -7.74 12.81 34.82
CA PHE A 74 -8.28 11.77 33.94
C PHE A 74 -7.26 10.64 33.72
N GLU A 75 -5.99 10.93 33.43
CA GLU A 75 -4.97 9.87 33.25
C GLU A 75 -4.84 8.95 34.47
N ARG A 76 -5.06 9.50 35.68
CA ARG A 76 -4.88 8.75 36.94
C ARG A 76 -6.13 8.04 37.42
N LEU A 77 -7.29 8.64 37.17
CA LEU A 77 -8.56 8.20 37.75
C LEU A 77 -9.52 7.62 36.71
N ASN A 78 -9.24 7.86 35.42
CA ASN A 78 -10.06 7.46 34.29
C ASN A 78 -11.52 7.94 34.40
N ASP A 79 -11.76 9.12 35.01
CA ASP A 79 -13.09 9.73 35.09
C ASP A 79 -13.32 10.65 33.86
N PRO A 80 -14.19 10.27 32.90
CA PRO A 80 -14.41 11.06 31.69
C PRO A 80 -14.99 12.46 31.97
N LYS A 81 -15.51 12.73 33.18
CA LYS A 81 -15.92 14.08 33.56
C LYS A 81 -14.74 15.05 33.58
N ASP A 82 -13.55 14.59 33.96
CA ASP A 82 -12.36 15.43 33.99
C ASP A 82 -11.95 15.85 32.57
N LEU A 83 -12.10 14.98 31.56
CA LEU A 83 -11.91 15.38 30.15
C LEU A 83 -12.91 16.46 29.72
N ASN A 84 -14.18 16.33 30.10
CA ASN A 84 -15.20 17.34 29.74
C ASN A 84 -14.90 18.70 30.38
N VAL A 85 -14.46 18.72 31.64
CA VAL A 85 -14.03 19.97 32.30
C VAL A 85 -12.76 20.52 31.64
N ALA A 86 -11.81 19.67 31.27
CA ALA A 86 -10.60 20.10 30.60
C ALA A 86 -10.89 20.76 29.25
N ILE A 87 -11.71 20.11 28.41
CA ILE A 87 -12.16 20.64 27.11
C ILE A 87 -12.84 21.99 27.29
N SER A 88 -13.84 22.08 28.18
CA SER A 88 -14.55 23.34 28.42
C SER A 88 -13.62 24.46 28.91
N SER A 89 -12.60 24.12 29.69
CA SER A 89 -11.62 25.10 30.18
C SER A 89 -10.71 25.59 29.06
N PHE A 90 -10.21 24.69 28.21
CA PHE A 90 -9.39 25.09 27.06
C PHE A 90 -10.18 25.85 25.99
N GLU A 91 -11.44 25.49 25.73
CA GLU A 91 -12.33 26.24 24.84
C GLU A 91 -12.49 27.69 25.32
N LYS A 92 -12.77 27.89 26.61
CA LYS A 92 -12.85 29.23 27.20
C LYS A 92 -11.52 29.96 27.14
N ALA A 93 -10.40 29.28 27.35
CA ALA A 93 -9.07 29.88 27.24
C ALA A 93 -8.82 30.41 25.81
N VAL A 94 -9.23 29.65 24.79
CA VAL A 94 -9.16 30.08 23.38
C VAL A 94 -10.10 31.26 23.11
N GLU A 95 -11.32 31.23 23.65
CA GLU A 95 -12.33 32.29 23.48
C GLU A 95 -11.90 33.63 24.06
N VAL A 96 -11.37 33.64 25.30
CA VAL A 96 -10.92 34.87 25.94
C VAL A 96 -9.63 35.42 25.32
N THR A 97 -8.81 34.57 24.70
CA THR A 97 -7.56 34.99 24.05
C THR A 97 -7.86 35.65 22.71
N GLN A 98 -7.86 36.99 22.65
CA GLN A 98 -8.18 37.73 21.42
C GLN A 98 -7.07 37.65 20.35
N GLU A 99 -5.82 37.78 20.78
CA GLU A 99 -4.67 37.77 19.87
C GLU A 99 -4.37 36.37 19.35
N ASN A 100 -4.42 36.20 18.03
CA ASN A 100 -4.15 34.91 17.40
C ASN A 100 -2.76 34.35 17.71
N ALA A 101 -1.75 35.20 17.90
CA ALA A 101 -0.38 34.78 18.25
C ALA A 101 -0.30 34.08 19.63
N GLN A 102 -1.25 34.33 20.53
CA GLN A 102 -1.27 33.75 21.88
C GLN A 102 -2.13 32.48 21.99
N LYS A 103 -2.97 32.18 20.98
CA LYS A 103 -3.85 30.99 20.94
C LYS A 103 -3.16 29.63 20.79
N PRO A 104 -2.00 29.47 20.10
CA PRO A 104 -1.48 28.15 19.76
C PRO A 104 -1.29 27.17 20.94
N PRO A 105 -0.82 27.57 22.14
CA PRO A 105 -0.71 26.65 23.27
C PRO A 105 -2.07 26.07 23.69
N TYR A 106 -3.12 26.91 23.71
CA TYR A 106 -4.47 26.50 24.13
C TYR A 106 -5.14 25.62 23.08
N LEU A 107 -5.04 25.98 21.80
CA LEU A 107 -5.54 25.18 20.68
C LEU A 107 -4.88 23.80 20.64
N HIS A 108 -3.57 23.73 20.83
CA HIS A 108 -2.83 22.47 20.88
C HIS A 108 -3.30 21.58 22.05
N ARG A 109 -3.50 22.14 23.24
CA ARG A 109 -4.00 21.39 24.40
C ARG A 109 -5.45 20.94 24.23
N LEU A 110 -6.30 21.79 23.67
CA LEU A 110 -7.67 21.44 23.32
C LEU A 110 -7.71 20.27 22.33
N GLY A 111 -6.89 20.33 21.28
CA GLY A 111 -6.75 19.25 20.29
C GLY A 111 -6.36 17.92 20.94
N GLY A 112 -5.33 17.90 21.79
CA GLY A 112 -4.90 16.69 22.48
C GLY A 112 -5.92 16.14 23.48
N THR A 113 -6.70 17.00 24.12
CA THR A 113 -7.75 16.56 25.05
C THR A 113 -8.93 15.95 24.31
N LEU A 114 -9.33 16.53 23.18
CA LEU A 114 -10.37 15.99 22.30
C LEU A 114 -9.95 14.64 21.71
N GLU A 115 -8.70 14.52 21.29
CA GLU A 115 -8.14 13.26 20.80
C GLU A 115 -8.18 12.15 21.87
N LYS A 116 -7.84 12.45 23.12
CA LYS A 116 -8.00 11.52 24.26
C LYS A 116 -9.45 11.14 24.50
N ARG A 117 -10.38 12.10 24.40
CA ARG A 117 -11.82 11.80 24.52
C ARG A 117 -12.31 10.92 23.38
N PHE A 118 -11.80 11.11 22.17
CA PHE A 118 -12.03 10.22 21.03
C PHE A 118 -11.52 8.80 21.34
N GLU A 119 -10.31 8.63 21.86
CA GLU A 119 -9.76 7.31 22.19
C GLU A 119 -10.60 6.58 23.26
N TYR A 120 -11.18 7.32 24.20
CA TYR A 120 -12.05 6.77 25.23
C TYR A 120 -13.47 6.44 24.72
N GLY A 121 -14.07 7.34 23.94
CA GLY A 121 -15.50 7.29 23.56
C GLY A 121 -15.79 6.91 22.12
N ASN A 122 -14.75 6.79 21.27
CA ASN A 122 -14.82 6.57 19.82
C ASN A 122 -15.74 7.55 19.07
N ASN A 123 -15.85 8.79 19.56
CA ASN A 123 -16.67 9.83 18.96
C ASN A 123 -15.91 10.57 17.85
N MET A 124 -16.22 10.28 16.58
CA MET A 124 -15.55 10.89 15.43
C MET A 124 -15.60 12.42 15.40
N GLN A 125 -16.60 13.06 16.02
CA GLN A 125 -16.65 14.52 16.11
C GLN A 125 -15.45 15.06 16.91
N ASP A 126 -15.06 14.39 17.99
CA ASP A 126 -13.93 14.81 18.81
C ASP A 126 -12.62 14.77 18.03
N LEU A 127 -12.42 13.75 17.19
CA LEU A 127 -11.24 13.67 16.32
C LEU A 127 -11.24 14.75 15.24
N ASN A 128 -12.40 15.09 14.67
CA ASN A 128 -12.52 16.19 13.70
C ASN A 128 -12.25 17.56 14.35
N ASP A 129 -12.75 17.77 15.56
CA ASP A 129 -12.50 18.99 16.33
C ASP A 129 -11.04 19.06 16.77
N ALA A 130 -10.41 17.94 17.12
CA ALA A 130 -8.98 17.87 17.42
C ALA A 130 -8.13 18.32 16.23
N ILE A 131 -8.41 17.79 15.03
CA ILE A 131 -7.72 18.19 13.79
C ILE A 131 -7.91 19.69 13.53
N SER A 132 -9.13 20.21 13.68
CA SER A 132 -9.41 21.64 13.48
C SER A 132 -8.61 22.52 14.44
N ASN A 133 -8.51 22.12 15.71
CA ASN A 133 -7.73 22.83 16.72
C ASN A 133 -6.22 22.75 16.46
N TYR A 134 -5.69 21.58 16.09
CA TYR A 134 -4.29 21.42 15.70
C TYR A 134 -3.96 22.25 14.44
N GLN A 135 -4.84 22.30 13.44
CA GLN A 135 -4.70 23.17 12.27
C GLN A 135 -4.60 24.64 12.67
N GLY A 136 -5.49 25.11 13.55
CA GLY A 136 -5.42 26.47 14.08
C GLY A 136 -4.11 26.75 14.82
N ALA A 137 -3.66 25.81 15.66
CA ALA A 137 -2.38 25.92 16.36
C ALA A 137 -1.21 26.04 15.37
N VAL A 138 -1.16 25.17 14.35
CA VAL A 138 -0.12 25.22 13.31
C VAL A 138 -0.19 26.52 12.51
N GLN A 139 -1.39 26.97 12.13
CA GLN A 139 -1.58 28.18 11.32
C GLN A 139 -1.07 29.44 12.02
N TYR A 140 -1.33 29.58 13.32
CA TYR A 140 -0.93 30.75 14.10
C TYR A 140 0.50 30.68 14.66
N THR A 141 1.23 29.60 14.39
CA THR A 141 2.63 29.44 14.79
C THR A 141 3.56 29.80 13.63
N PRO A 142 4.48 30.76 13.77
CA PRO A 142 5.52 31.03 12.77
C PRO A 142 6.41 29.80 12.49
N ASP A 143 7.00 29.72 11.31
CA ASP A 143 7.83 28.57 10.92
C ASP A 143 9.17 28.50 11.67
N ASP A 144 9.65 29.62 12.20
CA ASP A 144 10.88 29.74 13.02
C ASP A 144 10.64 29.51 14.53
N ASP A 145 9.39 29.28 14.95
CA ASP A 145 9.05 28.97 16.35
C ASP A 145 9.46 27.52 16.68
N VAL A 146 10.16 27.34 17.81
CA VAL A 146 10.58 26.03 18.33
C VAL A 146 9.42 25.04 18.53
N ASN A 147 8.20 25.53 18.70
CA ASN A 147 7.00 24.71 18.89
C ASN A 147 6.28 24.36 17.57
N LYS A 148 6.73 24.90 16.42
CA LYS A 148 6.13 24.56 15.13
C LYS A 148 6.28 23.08 14.79
N PRO A 149 7.47 22.44 14.91
CA PRO A 149 7.61 21.03 14.58
C PRO A 149 6.76 20.09 15.45
N PRO A 150 6.73 20.21 16.80
CA PRO A 150 5.82 19.41 17.63
C PRO A 150 4.34 19.57 17.28
N ARG A 151 3.89 20.79 16.94
CA ARG A 151 2.49 21.05 16.53
C ARG A 151 2.14 20.37 15.20
N LEU A 152 3.05 20.43 14.22
CA LEU A 152 2.92 19.72 12.95
C LEU A 152 2.88 18.20 13.17
N TYR A 153 3.74 17.67 14.04
CA TYR A 153 3.75 16.26 14.39
C TYR A 153 2.41 15.80 14.97
N GLN A 154 1.82 16.54 15.92
CA GLN A 154 0.50 16.19 16.47
C GLN A 154 -0.60 16.26 15.40
N LEU A 155 -0.57 17.26 14.53
CA LEU A 155 -1.53 17.35 13.42
C LEU A 155 -1.41 16.15 12.48
N GLY A 156 -0.18 15.72 12.16
CA GLY A 156 0.08 14.52 11.36
C GLY A 156 -0.47 13.25 12.03
N GLY A 157 -0.30 13.12 13.34
CA GLY A 157 -0.85 12.01 14.14
C GLY A 157 -2.37 11.95 14.13
N ALA A 158 -3.04 13.09 14.28
CA ALA A 158 -4.49 13.16 14.24
C ALA A 158 -5.04 12.77 12.85
N PHE A 159 -4.41 13.24 11.77
CA PHE A 159 -4.73 12.81 10.41
C PHE A 159 -4.53 11.32 10.21
N GLN A 160 -3.41 10.77 10.66
CA GLN A 160 -3.13 9.33 10.60
C GLN A 160 -4.20 8.51 11.35
N LYS A 161 -4.58 8.93 12.57
CA LYS A 161 -5.65 8.27 13.33
C LYS A 161 -6.98 8.29 12.57
N ARG A 162 -7.34 9.43 11.96
CA ARG A 162 -8.56 9.54 11.17
C ARG A 162 -8.51 8.67 9.90
N TYR A 163 -7.35 8.57 9.26
CA TYR A 163 -7.13 7.63 8.15
C TYR A 163 -7.35 6.19 8.58
N VAL A 164 -6.84 5.76 9.74
CA VAL A 164 -7.05 4.39 10.23
C VAL A 164 -8.54 4.09 10.36
N CYS A 165 -9.33 5.05 10.83
CA CYS A 165 -10.78 4.92 11.03
C CYS A 165 -11.59 4.97 9.72
N LEU A 166 -11.29 5.91 8.83
CA LEU A 166 -12.13 6.24 7.67
C LEU A 166 -11.55 5.78 6.32
N LYS A 167 -10.26 5.39 6.29
CA LYS A 167 -9.49 5.04 5.09
C LYS A 167 -9.49 6.13 4.00
N ASN A 168 -9.67 7.39 4.39
CA ASN A 168 -9.63 8.55 3.50
C ASN A 168 -8.19 8.88 3.09
N THR A 169 -7.87 8.75 1.82
CA THR A 169 -6.51 8.97 1.30
C THR A 169 -6.00 10.40 1.52
N GLY A 170 -6.90 11.40 1.53
CA GLY A 170 -6.50 12.79 1.82
C GLY A 170 -5.97 12.97 3.24
N ASP A 171 -6.46 12.19 4.20
CA ASP A 171 -5.92 12.20 5.57
C ASP A 171 -4.53 11.57 5.63
N LEU A 172 -4.29 10.51 4.87
CA LEU A 172 -2.96 9.89 4.79
C LEU A 172 -1.93 10.84 4.16
N GLU A 173 -2.30 11.53 3.08
CA GLU A 173 -1.47 12.58 2.47
C GLU A 173 -1.22 13.74 3.42
N GLY A 174 -2.26 14.16 4.17
CA GLY A 174 -2.16 15.15 5.23
C GLY A 174 -1.19 14.75 6.33
N ALA A 175 -1.21 13.49 6.76
CA ALA A 175 -0.28 12.95 7.75
C ALA A 175 1.18 13.00 7.26
N VAL A 176 1.45 12.47 6.07
CA VAL A 176 2.78 12.49 5.45
C VAL A 176 3.30 13.92 5.31
N SER A 177 2.48 14.83 4.79
CA SER A 177 2.87 16.23 4.58
C SER A 177 3.24 16.95 5.90
N ASN A 178 2.42 16.78 6.94
CA ASN A 178 2.69 17.42 8.23
C ASN A 178 3.91 16.82 8.94
N TYR A 179 4.07 15.49 8.92
CA TYR A 179 5.26 14.85 9.47
C TYR A 179 6.53 15.24 8.72
N GLN A 180 6.48 15.28 7.39
CA GLN A 180 7.58 15.73 6.55
C GLN A 180 8.00 17.16 6.91
N LYS A 181 7.03 18.07 7.08
CA LYS A 181 7.32 19.44 7.47
C LYS A 181 7.89 19.56 8.88
N ALA A 182 7.41 18.74 9.83
CA ALA A 182 7.99 18.67 11.18
C ALA A 182 9.45 18.22 11.14
N VAL A 183 9.76 17.20 10.34
CA VAL A 183 11.14 16.73 10.12
C VAL A 183 12.00 17.82 9.48
N GLU A 184 11.51 18.54 8.48
CA GLU A 184 12.29 19.59 7.80
C GLU A 184 12.63 20.77 8.72
N LEU A 185 11.71 21.19 9.58
CA LEU A 185 11.88 22.34 10.46
C LEU A 185 12.72 22.02 11.72
N ALA A 186 12.74 20.77 12.17
CA ALA A 186 13.51 20.36 13.34
C ALA A 186 14.98 20.09 12.99
N ALA A 187 15.92 20.70 13.72
CA ALA A 187 17.34 20.34 13.63
C ALA A 187 17.58 18.89 14.11
N ASP A 188 18.66 18.26 13.68
CA ASP A 188 19.02 16.90 14.10
C ASP A 188 19.29 16.79 15.61
N SER A 189 19.66 17.89 16.27
CA SER A 189 19.84 17.99 17.73
C SER A 189 18.52 18.12 18.50
N HIS A 190 17.38 18.26 17.84
CA HIS A 190 16.09 18.42 18.50
C HIS A 190 15.70 17.13 19.24
N PRO A 191 15.30 17.19 20.53
CA PRO A 191 15.03 16.00 21.34
C PRO A 191 14.00 15.04 20.73
N GLU A 192 12.98 15.59 20.06
CA GLU A 192 11.90 14.81 19.44
C GLU A 192 12.12 14.49 17.95
N LYS A 193 13.26 14.88 17.34
CA LYS A 193 13.52 14.67 15.91
C LYS A 193 13.31 13.21 15.50
N ALA A 194 13.77 12.28 16.34
CA ALA A 194 13.63 10.86 16.08
C ALA A 194 12.17 10.39 16.09
N ASN A 195 11.30 10.99 16.92
CA ASN A 195 9.87 10.69 16.92
C ASN A 195 9.18 11.23 15.65
N PHE A 196 9.61 12.40 15.15
CA PHE A 196 9.08 12.97 13.91
C PHE A 196 9.41 12.08 12.70
N LEU A 197 10.65 11.59 12.64
CA LEU A 197 11.11 10.64 11.62
C LEU A 197 10.37 9.31 11.70
N ASP A 198 10.14 8.78 12.90
CA ASP A 198 9.39 7.54 13.09
C ASP A 198 7.91 7.69 12.68
N GLY A 199 7.28 8.83 13.01
CA GLY A 199 5.92 9.15 12.56
C GLY A 199 5.82 9.27 11.05
N LEU A 200 6.77 9.95 10.41
CA LEU A 200 6.87 10.05 8.95
C LEU A 200 7.03 8.67 8.30
N GLY A 201 7.93 7.85 8.82
CA GLY A 201 8.17 6.50 8.31
C GLY A 201 6.94 5.60 8.47
N GLY A 202 6.22 5.71 9.59
CA GLY A 202 4.94 5.03 9.79
C GLY A 202 3.88 5.44 8.76
N ALA A 203 3.68 6.75 8.55
CA ALA A 203 2.74 7.28 7.56
C ALA A 203 3.09 6.85 6.13
N GLN A 204 4.38 6.86 5.77
CA GLN A 204 4.87 6.39 4.47
C GLN A 204 4.65 4.89 4.31
N ASN A 205 4.87 4.07 5.34
CA ASN A 205 4.56 2.64 5.26
C ASN A 205 3.06 2.39 5.01
N MET A 206 2.16 3.11 5.70
CA MET A 206 0.72 2.99 5.39
C MET A 206 0.39 3.41 3.95
N ARG A 207 1.10 4.41 3.41
CA ARG A 207 0.94 4.84 2.02
C ARG A 207 1.42 3.77 1.03
N PHE A 208 2.55 3.12 1.33
CA PHE A 208 3.02 1.94 0.62
C PHE A 208 2.00 0.78 0.69
N GLU A 209 1.49 0.43 1.87
CA GLU A 209 0.48 -0.63 2.01
C GLU A 209 -0.78 -0.35 1.18
N ARG A 210 -1.13 0.93 1.03
CA ARG A 210 -2.32 1.35 0.27
C ARG A 210 -2.11 1.38 -1.25
N PHE A 211 -0.97 1.88 -1.71
CA PHE A 211 -0.74 2.18 -3.13
C PHE A 211 0.36 1.35 -3.79
N GLY A 212 1.21 0.68 -3.01
CA GLY A 212 2.29 -0.18 -3.49
C GLY A 212 3.51 0.56 -4.04
N ASP A 213 3.63 1.88 -3.83
CA ASP A 213 4.76 2.68 -4.34
C ASP A 213 6.06 2.37 -3.57
N ASP A 214 7.04 1.79 -4.23
CA ASP A 214 8.32 1.43 -3.62
C ASP A 214 9.07 2.61 -3.02
N LYS A 215 8.87 3.82 -3.55
CA LYS A 215 9.49 5.03 -2.98
C LYS A 215 9.01 5.28 -1.55
N ASP A 216 7.77 4.93 -1.24
CA ASP A 216 7.23 5.06 0.11
C ASP A 216 7.85 4.06 1.08
N LEU A 217 8.01 2.80 0.65
CA LEU A 217 8.67 1.79 1.46
C LEU A 217 10.14 2.15 1.71
N GLU A 218 10.84 2.63 0.68
CA GLU A 218 12.23 3.05 0.80
C GLU A 218 12.39 4.28 1.71
N SER A 219 11.50 5.26 1.57
CA SER A 219 11.48 6.44 2.43
C SER A 219 11.17 6.07 3.88
N ALA A 220 10.22 5.15 4.10
CA ALA A 220 9.88 4.65 5.43
C ALA A 220 11.09 3.99 6.10
N ILE A 221 11.77 3.08 5.40
CA ILE A 221 12.99 2.42 5.92
C ILE A 221 14.08 3.46 6.24
N SER A 222 14.32 4.41 5.34
CA SER A 222 15.31 5.47 5.52
C SER A 222 15.04 6.32 6.75
N ASN A 223 13.79 6.78 6.92
CA ASN A 223 13.38 7.62 8.04
C ASN A 223 13.45 6.87 9.38
N VAL A 224 12.97 5.62 9.46
CA VAL A 224 13.04 4.83 10.70
C VAL A 224 14.49 4.48 11.06
N ARG A 225 15.36 4.22 10.07
CA ARG A 225 16.81 4.07 10.30
C ARG A 225 17.42 5.34 10.88
N LYS A 226 17.13 6.49 10.28
CA LYS A 226 17.62 7.77 10.81
C LYS A 226 17.10 8.05 12.22
N ALA A 227 15.85 7.68 12.51
CA ALA A 227 15.30 7.76 13.86
C ALA A 227 16.06 6.87 14.86
N ALA A 228 16.43 5.65 14.47
CA ALA A 228 17.23 4.76 15.33
C ALA A 228 18.64 5.32 15.59
N GLU A 229 19.29 5.90 14.58
CA GLU A 229 20.61 6.54 14.71
C GLU A 229 20.62 7.73 15.68
N LEU A 230 19.50 8.45 15.80
CA LEU A 230 19.38 9.63 16.66
C LEU A 230 19.04 9.32 18.12
N THR A 231 18.78 8.05 18.49
CA THR A 231 18.51 7.64 19.87
C THR A 231 19.45 6.54 20.39
N PRO A 232 20.78 6.72 20.32
CA PRO A 232 21.70 5.72 20.83
C PRO A 232 21.57 5.62 22.37
N GLY A 233 21.30 4.42 22.87
CA GLY A 233 21.26 4.15 24.33
C GLY A 233 19.90 4.31 25.00
N GLN A 234 18.85 4.68 24.25
CA GLN A 234 17.46 4.55 24.71
C GLN A 234 16.93 3.17 24.32
N HIS A 235 17.35 2.15 25.07
CA HIS A 235 17.21 0.73 24.70
C HIS A 235 15.79 0.29 24.28
N GLN A 236 14.72 0.85 24.86
CA GLN A 236 13.35 0.50 24.48
C GLN A 236 12.95 1.10 23.12
N ASP A 237 13.14 2.41 22.94
CA ASP A 237 12.75 3.10 21.70
C ASP A 237 13.63 2.69 20.51
N GLU A 238 14.93 2.51 20.75
CA GLU A 238 15.87 1.99 19.77
C GLU A 238 15.48 0.58 19.32
N SER A 239 15.13 -0.31 20.27
CA SER A 239 14.71 -1.67 19.96
C SER A 239 13.42 -1.72 19.13
N LEU A 240 12.44 -0.87 19.43
CA LEU A 240 11.19 -0.80 18.66
C LEU A 240 11.44 -0.34 17.22
N ARG A 241 12.31 0.66 17.03
CA ARG A 241 12.67 1.14 15.68
C ARG A 241 13.45 0.10 14.89
N ILE A 242 14.38 -0.61 15.52
CA ILE A 242 15.10 -1.74 14.89
C ILE A 242 14.14 -2.86 14.48
N MET A 243 13.15 -3.18 15.32
CA MET A 243 12.12 -4.16 14.98
C MET A 243 11.33 -3.70 13.74
N ARG A 244 10.86 -2.45 13.72
CA ARG A 244 10.15 -1.89 12.57
C ARG A 244 10.99 -1.89 11.29
N ILE A 245 12.29 -1.58 11.35
CA ILE A 245 13.20 -1.66 10.19
C ILE A 245 13.22 -3.09 9.63
N LYS A 246 13.37 -4.10 10.49
CA LYS A 246 13.38 -5.51 10.07
C LYS A 246 12.06 -5.93 9.42
N GLU A 247 10.93 -5.44 9.94
CA GLU A 247 9.61 -5.70 9.35
C GLU A 247 9.49 -5.10 7.95
N LEU A 248 9.87 -3.83 7.79
CA LEU A 248 9.84 -3.14 6.49
C LEU A 248 10.80 -3.79 5.47
N GLU A 249 12.00 -4.21 5.91
CA GLU A 249 12.95 -4.93 5.06
C GLU A 249 12.43 -6.30 4.62
N LYS A 250 11.76 -7.02 5.52
CA LYS A 250 11.11 -8.28 5.18
C LYS A 250 10.01 -8.08 4.14
N VAL A 251 9.21 -7.03 4.28
CA VAL A 251 8.18 -6.66 3.30
C VAL A 251 8.82 -6.35 1.95
N LYS A 252 9.91 -5.57 1.94
CA LYS A 252 10.67 -5.26 0.71
C LYS A 252 11.18 -6.52 0.01
N LEU A 253 11.77 -7.45 0.77
CA LEU A 253 12.29 -8.70 0.24
C LEU A 253 11.16 -9.58 -0.32
N ALA A 254 10.09 -9.77 0.45
CA ALA A 254 8.96 -10.59 0.03
C ALA A 254 8.29 -10.07 -1.25
N LYS A 255 8.18 -8.74 -1.40
CA LYS A 255 7.67 -8.12 -2.63
C LYS A 255 8.58 -8.41 -3.82
N ALA A 256 9.90 -8.22 -3.66
CA ALA A 256 10.87 -8.51 -4.72
C ALA A 256 10.88 -10.00 -5.14
N GLU A 257 10.74 -10.92 -4.18
CA GLU A 257 10.60 -12.35 -4.45
C GLU A 257 9.31 -12.67 -5.21
N ALA A 258 8.19 -12.05 -4.83
CA ALA A 258 6.92 -12.23 -5.53
C ALA A 258 6.95 -11.68 -6.97
N GLU A 259 7.57 -10.53 -7.18
CA GLU A 259 7.76 -9.96 -8.52
C GLU A 259 8.66 -10.84 -9.40
N ARG A 260 9.74 -11.37 -8.83
CA ARG A 260 10.60 -12.32 -9.53
C ARG A 260 9.85 -13.60 -9.90
N ALA A 261 9.08 -14.17 -8.97
CA ALA A 261 8.30 -15.38 -9.23
C ALA A 261 7.24 -15.17 -10.32
N THR A 262 6.60 -13.99 -10.36
CA THR A 262 5.64 -13.67 -11.41
C THR A 262 6.32 -13.49 -12.77
N ALA A 263 7.49 -12.84 -12.83
CA ALA A 263 8.27 -12.71 -14.04
C ALA A 263 8.76 -14.08 -14.57
N GLU A 264 9.25 -14.95 -13.69
CA GLU A 264 9.66 -16.33 -14.04
C GLU A 264 8.48 -17.15 -14.58
N ARG A 265 7.29 -17.03 -13.98
CA ARG A 265 6.07 -17.68 -14.47
C ARG A 265 5.67 -17.20 -15.86
N ILE A 266 5.64 -15.88 -16.08
CA ILE A 266 5.31 -15.30 -17.40
C ILE A 266 6.31 -15.77 -18.46
N GLN A 267 7.59 -15.82 -18.11
CA GLN A 267 8.62 -16.31 -19.04
C GLN A 267 8.44 -17.80 -19.36
N ALA A 268 8.11 -18.63 -18.38
CA ALA A 268 7.82 -20.05 -18.59
C ALA A 268 6.60 -20.26 -19.51
N GLU A 269 5.50 -19.55 -19.25
CA GLU A 269 4.29 -19.58 -20.08
C GLU A 269 4.59 -19.15 -21.53
N ARG A 270 5.44 -18.12 -21.70
CA ARG A 270 5.88 -17.67 -23.03
C ARG A 270 6.68 -18.74 -23.76
N ILE A 271 7.66 -19.36 -23.10
CA ILE A 271 8.48 -20.43 -23.70
C ILE A 271 7.61 -21.62 -24.11
N GLU A 272 6.65 -22.00 -23.26
CA GLU A 272 5.71 -23.07 -23.57
C GLU A 272 4.81 -22.74 -24.77
N ALA A 273 4.29 -21.51 -24.84
CA ALA A 273 3.51 -21.04 -25.97
C ALA A 273 4.33 -21.03 -27.29
N GLU A 274 5.58 -20.60 -27.25
CA GLU A 274 6.49 -20.65 -28.40
C GLU A 274 6.78 -22.10 -28.84
N ARG A 275 6.97 -23.01 -27.87
CA ARG A 275 7.15 -24.44 -28.14
C ARG A 275 5.92 -25.08 -28.79
N LEU A 276 4.73 -24.82 -28.26
CA LEU A 276 3.47 -25.33 -28.83
C LEU A 276 3.23 -24.80 -30.24
N ARG A 277 3.53 -23.51 -30.49
CA ARG A 277 3.46 -22.94 -31.85
C ARG A 277 4.43 -23.63 -32.82
N ALA A 278 5.66 -23.88 -32.39
CA ALA A 278 6.63 -24.59 -33.22
C ALA A 278 6.18 -26.02 -33.55
N GLN A 279 5.57 -26.72 -32.59
CA GLN A 279 4.99 -28.05 -32.82
C GLN A 279 3.84 -28.02 -33.83
N LEU A 280 2.92 -27.05 -33.72
CA LEU A 280 1.81 -26.89 -34.67
C LEU A 280 2.32 -26.61 -36.09
N ILE A 281 3.30 -25.72 -36.25
CA ILE A 281 3.91 -25.44 -37.56
C ILE A 281 4.53 -26.71 -38.15
N GLU A 282 5.22 -27.50 -37.34
CA GLU A 282 5.83 -28.75 -37.78
C GLU A 282 4.78 -29.80 -38.16
N GLU A 283 3.70 -29.93 -37.39
CA GLU A 283 2.57 -30.80 -37.71
C GLU A 283 1.89 -30.41 -39.03
N GLU A 284 1.66 -29.11 -39.24
CA GLU A 284 1.12 -28.59 -40.51
C GLU A 284 2.06 -28.85 -41.68
N ARG A 285 3.39 -28.68 -41.49
CA ARG A 285 4.40 -28.99 -42.49
C ARG A 285 4.38 -30.46 -42.88
N ILE A 286 4.44 -31.37 -41.92
CA ILE A 286 4.40 -32.82 -42.15
C ILE A 286 3.10 -33.21 -42.87
N LYS A 287 1.96 -32.61 -42.49
CA LYS A 287 0.68 -32.85 -43.15
C LYS A 287 0.70 -32.39 -44.62
N ALA A 288 1.26 -31.21 -44.89
CA ALA A 288 1.40 -30.69 -46.25
C ALA A 288 2.31 -31.59 -47.10
N GLU A 289 3.45 -32.03 -46.55
CA GLU A 289 4.38 -32.95 -47.24
C GLU A 289 3.73 -34.30 -47.56
N ARG A 290 3.00 -34.90 -46.61
CA ARG A 290 2.24 -36.14 -46.84
C ARG A 290 1.20 -35.98 -47.95
N THR A 291 0.46 -34.86 -47.94
CA THR A 291 -0.55 -34.57 -48.95
C THR A 291 0.09 -34.41 -50.34
N ASN A 292 1.23 -33.73 -50.42
CA ASN A 292 1.97 -33.57 -51.67
C ASN A 292 2.51 -34.91 -52.20
N ALA A 293 3.05 -35.76 -51.31
CA ALA A 293 3.52 -37.10 -51.69
C ALA A 293 2.38 -37.98 -52.23
N GLN A 294 1.18 -37.90 -51.64
CA GLN A 294 -0.01 -38.59 -52.14
C GLN A 294 -0.40 -38.11 -53.55
N LEU A 295 -0.42 -36.80 -53.79
CA LEU A 295 -0.70 -36.23 -55.11
C LEU A 295 0.30 -36.70 -56.17
N ILE A 296 1.60 -36.70 -55.85
CA ILE A 296 2.65 -37.18 -56.76
C ILE A 296 2.45 -38.67 -57.10
N GLU A 297 2.10 -39.49 -56.11
CA GLU A 297 1.85 -40.92 -56.34
C GLU A 297 0.59 -41.16 -57.18
N GLU A 298 -0.48 -40.41 -56.94
CA GLU A 298 -1.69 -40.46 -57.79
C GLU A 298 -1.39 -40.06 -59.24
N GLU A 299 -0.62 -38.99 -59.45
CA GLU A 299 -0.17 -38.58 -60.78
C GLU A 299 0.69 -39.66 -61.46
N ARG A 300 1.60 -40.31 -60.70
CA ARG A 300 2.44 -41.40 -61.20
C ARG A 300 1.59 -42.59 -61.64
N ILE A 301 0.68 -43.06 -60.78
CA ILE A 301 -0.24 -44.17 -61.07
C ILE A 301 -1.08 -43.86 -62.31
N ASN A 302 -1.61 -42.64 -62.41
CA ASN A 302 -2.41 -42.25 -63.57
C ASN A 302 -1.56 -42.23 -64.87
N THR A 303 -0.32 -41.75 -64.78
CA THR A 303 0.63 -41.75 -65.92
C THR A 303 0.97 -43.17 -66.36
N GLU A 304 1.25 -44.07 -65.42
CA GLU A 304 1.50 -45.50 -65.69
C GLU A 304 0.27 -46.17 -66.31
N ARG A 305 -0.93 -45.86 -65.81
CA ARG A 305 -2.20 -46.38 -66.36
C ARG A 305 -2.41 -45.93 -67.81
N ILE A 306 -2.19 -44.65 -68.11
CA ILE A 306 -2.30 -44.11 -69.48
C ILE A 306 -1.29 -44.80 -70.40
N ARG A 307 -0.03 -44.98 -69.95
CA ARG A 307 0.98 -45.72 -70.73
C ARG A 307 0.56 -47.17 -71.00
N ALA A 308 0.05 -47.88 -69.99
CA ALA A 308 -0.41 -49.25 -70.15
C ALA A 308 -1.57 -49.36 -71.16
N GLN A 309 -2.51 -48.42 -71.12
CA GLN A 309 -3.61 -48.33 -72.09
C GLN A 309 -3.09 -48.12 -73.53
N LEU A 310 -2.13 -47.22 -73.72
CA LEU A 310 -1.52 -46.98 -75.03
C LEU A 310 -0.81 -48.22 -75.58
N ILE A 311 -0.05 -48.92 -74.74
CA ILE A 311 0.63 -50.17 -75.13
C ILE A 311 -0.40 -51.24 -75.53
N GLU A 312 -1.49 -51.38 -74.78
CA GLU A 312 -2.54 -52.35 -75.11
C GLU A 312 -3.26 -51.99 -76.42
N GLU A 313 -3.55 -50.70 -76.65
CA GLU A 313 -4.09 -50.24 -77.93
C GLU A 313 -3.15 -50.54 -79.10
N GLU A 314 -1.85 -50.31 -78.94
CA GLU A 314 -0.84 -50.67 -79.94
C GLU A 314 -0.79 -52.18 -80.18
N ARG A 315 -0.87 -53.00 -79.11
CA ARG A 315 -0.90 -54.46 -79.22
C ARG A 315 -2.12 -54.95 -79.98
N ILE A 316 -3.31 -54.43 -79.64
CA ILE A 316 -4.58 -54.76 -80.32
C ILE A 316 -4.50 -54.36 -81.79
N LYS A 317 -3.98 -53.17 -82.11
CA LYS A 317 -3.78 -52.73 -83.50
C LYS A 317 -2.84 -53.66 -84.26
N ALA A 318 -1.71 -54.04 -83.66
CA ALA A 318 -0.75 -54.95 -84.27
C ALA A 318 -1.35 -56.34 -84.52
N GLU A 319 -2.13 -56.85 -83.57
CA GLU A 319 -2.81 -58.14 -83.67
C GLU A 319 -3.91 -58.12 -84.74
N HIS A 320 -4.70 -57.04 -84.82
CA HIS A 320 -5.67 -56.83 -85.88
C HIS A 320 -5.01 -56.83 -87.27
N LEU A 321 -3.89 -56.10 -87.42
CA LEU A 321 -3.11 -56.10 -88.67
C LEU A 321 -2.60 -57.50 -89.03
N ARG A 322 -2.19 -58.28 -88.02
CA ARG A 322 -1.69 -59.64 -88.20
C ARG A 322 -2.80 -60.58 -88.66
N VAL A 323 -3.99 -60.49 -88.07
CA VAL A 323 -5.18 -61.23 -88.51
C VAL A 323 -5.57 -60.86 -89.93
N GLN A 324 -5.56 -59.55 -90.27
CA GLN A 324 -5.82 -59.10 -91.64
C GLN A 324 -4.82 -59.70 -92.64
N ARG A 325 -3.51 -59.70 -92.34
CA ARG A 325 -2.50 -60.33 -93.19
C ARG A 325 -2.73 -61.83 -93.38
N ILE A 326 -3.06 -62.56 -92.32
CA ILE A 326 -3.37 -63.99 -92.40
C ILE A 326 -4.60 -64.22 -93.29
N GLU A 327 -5.64 -63.40 -93.17
CA GLU A 327 -6.84 -63.52 -94.00
C GLU A 327 -6.55 -63.17 -95.46
N GLU A 328 -5.75 -62.13 -95.73
CA GLU A 328 -5.29 -61.82 -97.09
C GLU A 328 -4.48 -62.98 -97.70
N GLU A 329 -3.59 -63.61 -96.92
CA GLU A 329 -2.85 -64.80 -97.34
C GLU A 329 -3.78 -66.00 -97.57
N ARG A 330 -4.80 -66.20 -96.73
CA ARG A 330 -5.81 -67.25 -96.91
C ARG A 330 -6.63 -67.04 -98.18
N ILE A 331 -7.08 -65.81 -98.43
CA ILE A 331 -7.82 -65.43 -99.65
C ILE A 331 -6.93 -65.64 -100.88
N LYS A 332 -5.65 -65.25 -100.83
CA LYS A 332 -4.70 -65.52 -101.92
C LYS A 332 -4.50 -67.03 -102.14
N ALA A 333 -4.35 -67.81 -101.07
CA ALA A 333 -4.20 -69.26 -101.15
C ALA A 333 -5.46 -69.94 -101.70
N GLU A 334 -6.66 -69.50 -101.28
CA GLU A 334 -7.93 -69.93 -101.87
C GLU A 334 -7.99 -69.55 -103.34
N HIS A 335 -7.68 -68.31 -103.73
CA HIS A 335 -7.68 -67.87 -105.12
C HIS A 335 -6.73 -68.70 -106.00
N ILE A 336 -5.53 -69.01 -105.52
CA ILE A 336 -4.58 -69.92 -106.20
C ILE A 336 -5.17 -71.33 -106.32
N LYS A 337 -5.89 -71.81 -105.30
CA LYS A 337 -6.55 -73.11 -105.33
C LYS A 337 -7.72 -73.13 -106.33
N THR A 338 -8.52 -72.07 -106.39
CA THR A 338 -9.59 -71.92 -107.38
C THR A 338 -9.02 -71.84 -108.79
N GLN A 339 -7.96 -71.07 -109.01
CA GLN A 339 -7.25 -71.00 -110.30
C GLN A 339 -6.69 -72.36 -110.71
N ARG A 340 -6.10 -73.14 -109.80
CA ARG A 340 -5.67 -74.52 -110.08
C ARG A 340 -6.83 -75.44 -110.47
N ILE A 341 -7.96 -75.36 -109.78
CA ILE A 341 -9.17 -76.12 -110.11
C ILE A 341 -9.73 -75.71 -111.47
N GLU A 342 -9.61 -74.43 -111.84
CA GLU A 342 -10.06 -73.89 -113.12
C GLU A 342 -9.10 -74.27 -114.27
N GLU A 343 -7.79 -74.29 -114.04
CA GLU A 343 -6.77 -74.84 -114.96
C GLU A 343 -6.92 -76.36 -115.15
N GLU A 344 -7.31 -77.11 -114.11
CA GLU A 344 -7.65 -78.53 -114.20
C GLU A 344 -8.98 -78.77 -114.95
N ARG A 345 -9.92 -77.82 -114.91
CA ARG A 345 -11.19 -77.87 -115.65
C ARG A 345 -11.08 -77.48 -117.12
N ILE A 346 -10.08 -76.67 -117.49
CA ILE A 346 -9.80 -76.26 -118.88
C ILE A 346 -8.97 -77.33 -119.62
N ASN A 347 -8.30 -78.22 -118.89
CA ASN A 347 -7.47 -79.31 -119.44
C ASN A 347 -8.16 -80.70 -119.46
N ALA A 348 -9.48 -80.77 -119.27
CA ALA A 348 -10.32 -81.97 -119.39
C ALA A 348 -11.40 -81.75 -120.44
#